data_AF-A0A0F9CVN9-F1
#
_entry.id   AF-A0A0F9CVN9-F1
#
_cell.length_a   1.000
_cell.length_b   1.000
_cell.length_c   1.000
_cell.angle_alpha   90.00
_cell.angle_beta   90.00
_cell.angle_gamma   90.00
#
_symmetry.space_group_name_H-M   'P 1'
#
loop_
_entity.id
_entity.type
_entity.pdbx_description
1 polymer ?
#
loop_
_entity_poly.entity_id
_entity_poly.type
_entity_poly.pdbx_seq_one_letter_code
_entity_poly.pdbx_strand_id
1 'polypeptide(L)'
;MAGWGTIYNNTSFALRRQAGELARLQEQAASGARINRVSDAPSDAYRVMRLRAQIDSFQVYSKNLGEVSRVLELSNNVLIKASTRITSVKQLLTQVASGTYGPVARATVAEQIDAILEEVLSLANTKSLGRYILGGTSSSAAPFVARRSDGSITAVDYQGSQDELLVPVAPGVEYVGLLTGDSAFRQEDRQAPVFMGATGAMPGTATSTVRGDVHLTATHTLTSYSGGSGLAAGTSSAGGDTILGAHVLTIIVARGENTIRLDGGEPVTFQGTEQDLQVTGPAGEVVHVNLESWAGFEGDITITGTGKLTIDNSDSFTNLTSFTDNVAVTDSGTGRILYVDTTDVLRTGTEPVRVAGTHDLFGVLINARDLLANDRNLSTGKQLELLGHALTALDSVQQVVLTKGTSAGARLQAMDALKQSMETIENSAS
;
A
#
# COMPACT_ATOMS: atom_id res chain seq x y z
N MET A 1 74.20 -68.43 -24.56
CA MET A 1 72.80 -68.62 -24.10
C MET A 1 72.11 -67.30 -23.69
N ALA A 2 72.31 -66.19 -24.44
CA ALA A 2 71.75 -64.87 -24.08
C ALA A 2 70.43 -64.52 -24.82
N GLY A 3 69.96 -65.35 -25.77
CA GLY A 3 68.78 -65.06 -26.58
C GLY A 3 67.43 -65.56 -26.01
N TRP A 4 67.44 -66.63 -25.21
CA TRP A 4 66.21 -67.27 -24.72
C TRP A 4 65.50 -66.48 -23.61
N GLY A 5 66.26 -65.82 -22.72
CA GLY A 5 65.70 -64.92 -21.70
C GLY A 5 65.04 -63.68 -22.32
N THR A 6 65.62 -63.13 -23.38
CA THR A 6 65.07 -61.96 -24.09
C THR A 6 63.79 -62.32 -24.85
N ILE A 7 63.72 -63.50 -25.48
CA ILE A 7 62.51 -63.97 -26.16
C ILE A 7 61.38 -64.23 -25.15
N TYR A 8 61.65 -64.93 -24.04
CA TYR A 8 60.68 -65.19 -22.98
C TYR A 8 60.18 -63.91 -22.30
N ASN A 9 61.06 -62.95 -22.05
CA ASN A 9 60.69 -61.65 -21.49
C ASN A 9 59.84 -60.85 -22.49
N ASN A 10 60.17 -60.89 -23.78
CA ASN A 10 59.35 -60.22 -24.81
C ASN A 10 57.98 -60.87 -24.99
N THR A 11 57.87 -62.20 -25.03
CA THR A 11 56.58 -62.89 -25.14
C THR A 11 55.74 -62.74 -23.89
N SER A 12 56.32 -62.82 -22.69
CA SER A 12 55.58 -62.58 -21.44
C SER A 12 55.15 -61.12 -21.28
N PHE A 13 55.91 -60.15 -21.80
CA PHE A 13 55.51 -58.75 -21.87
C PHE A 13 54.37 -58.56 -22.87
N ALA A 14 54.45 -59.17 -24.05
CA ALA A 14 53.39 -59.11 -25.06
C ALA A 14 52.08 -59.75 -24.58
N LEU A 15 52.14 -60.92 -23.93
CA LEU A 15 50.98 -61.59 -23.34
C LEU A 15 50.33 -60.77 -22.23
N ARG A 16 51.13 -60.17 -21.33
CA ARG A 16 50.62 -59.25 -20.29
C ARG A 16 49.93 -58.03 -20.89
N ARG A 17 50.48 -57.48 -21.98
CA ARG A 17 49.87 -56.37 -22.72
C ARG A 17 48.54 -56.78 -23.36
N GLN A 18 48.48 -57.93 -24.04
CA GLN A 18 47.25 -58.42 -24.66
C GLN A 18 46.16 -58.77 -23.63
N ALA A 19 46.52 -59.38 -22.50
CA ALA A 19 45.57 -59.66 -21.42
C ALA A 19 44.99 -58.36 -20.82
N GLY A 20 45.81 -57.31 -20.69
CA GLY A 20 45.36 -55.98 -20.26
C GLY A 20 44.41 -55.31 -21.25
N GLU A 21 44.72 -55.36 -22.55
CA GLU A 21 43.83 -54.85 -23.61
C GLU A 21 42.50 -55.60 -23.66
N LEU A 22 42.52 -56.94 -23.52
CA LEU A 22 41.31 -57.75 -23.48
C LEU A 22 40.43 -57.41 -22.27
N ALA A 23 41.04 -57.26 -21.08
CA ALA A 23 40.33 -56.85 -19.87
C ALA A 23 39.68 -55.47 -20.03
N ARG A 24 40.38 -54.51 -20.65
CA ARG A 24 39.83 -53.18 -20.96
C ARG A 24 38.65 -53.25 -21.93
N LEU A 25 38.76 -54.03 -23.02
CA LEU A 25 37.67 -54.20 -23.98
C LEU A 25 36.46 -54.90 -23.35
N GLN A 26 36.68 -55.89 -22.49
CA GLN A 26 35.61 -56.52 -21.71
C GLN A 26 34.93 -55.53 -20.76
N GLU A 27 35.69 -54.65 -20.10
CA GLU A 27 35.15 -53.60 -19.23
C GLU A 27 34.32 -52.58 -20.03
N GLN A 28 34.80 -52.14 -21.20
CA GLN A 28 34.05 -51.25 -22.11
C GLN A 28 32.78 -51.92 -22.67
N ALA A 29 32.83 -53.21 -22.98
CA ALA A 29 31.67 -53.97 -23.44
C ALA A 29 30.63 -54.16 -22.33
N ALA A 30 31.07 -54.37 -21.09
CA ALA A 30 30.19 -54.51 -19.93
C ALA A 30 29.57 -53.17 -19.50
N SER A 31 30.33 -52.07 -19.53
CA SER A 31 29.84 -50.74 -19.15
C SER A 31 29.12 -50.01 -20.28
N GLY A 32 29.33 -50.42 -21.54
CA GLY A 32 28.89 -49.68 -22.72
C GLY A 32 29.63 -48.36 -22.94
N ALA A 33 30.64 -48.04 -22.13
CA ALA A 33 31.37 -46.77 -22.18
C ALA A 33 32.83 -46.98 -22.58
N ARG A 34 33.31 -46.18 -23.54
CA ARG A 34 34.72 -46.20 -23.98
C ARG A 34 35.70 -45.77 -22.89
N ILE A 35 35.25 -44.94 -21.94
CA ILE A 35 36.07 -44.34 -20.88
C ILE A 35 35.43 -44.68 -19.55
N ASN A 36 36.07 -45.56 -18.77
CA ASN A 36 35.58 -45.97 -17.46
C ASN A 36 36.32 -45.27 -16.33
N ARG A 37 37.59 -44.90 -16.57
CA ARG A 37 38.48 -44.25 -15.58
C ARG A 37 39.21 -43.07 -16.23
N VAL A 38 39.58 -42.06 -15.43
CA VAL A 38 40.35 -40.90 -15.91
C VAL A 38 41.69 -41.32 -16.50
N SER A 39 42.29 -42.40 -15.99
CA SER A 39 43.52 -42.99 -16.51
C SER A 39 43.42 -43.56 -17.93
N ASP A 40 42.21 -43.89 -18.41
CA ASP A 40 42.03 -44.58 -19.70
C ASP A 40 42.24 -43.66 -20.90
N ALA A 41 41.92 -42.37 -20.72
CA ALA A 41 42.10 -41.28 -21.67
C ALA A 41 41.91 -39.91 -20.94
N PRO A 42 42.94 -39.34 -20.28
CA PRO A 42 42.79 -38.17 -19.43
C PRO A 42 42.13 -36.96 -20.11
N SER A 43 42.52 -36.63 -21.35
CA SER A 43 41.95 -35.51 -22.11
C SER A 43 40.46 -35.70 -22.42
N ASP A 44 40.06 -36.91 -22.79
CA ASP A 44 38.67 -37.23 -23.11
C ASP A 44 37.84 -37.34 -21.83
N ALA A 45 38.42 -37.88 -20.74
CA ALA A 45 37.80 -37.93 -19.43
C ALA A 45 37.48 -36.52 -18.91
N TYR A 46 38.38 -35.54 -19.05
CA TYR A 46 38.08 -34.13 -18.72
C TYR A 46 36.92 -33.57 -19.54
N ARG A 47 36.84 -33.88 -20.84
CA ARG A 47 35.71 -33.47 -21.69
C ARG A 47 34.40 -34.09 -21.21
N VAL A 48 34.40 -35.40 -20.91
CA VAL A 48 33.23 -36.11 -20.38
C VAL A 48 32.79 -35.54 -19.04
N MET A 49 33.72 -35.27 -18.11
CA MET A 49 33.39 -34.65 -16.82
C MET A 49 32.76 -33.26 -16.98
N ARG A 50 33.30 -32.43 -17.87
CA ARG A 50 32.73 -31.12 -18.17
C ARG A 50 31.32 -31.23 -18.77
N LEU A 51 31.12 -32.18 -19.69
CA LEU A 51 29.79 -32.45 -20.27
C LEU A 51 28.81 -32.95 -19.21
N ARG A 52 29.22 -33.83 -18.29
CA ARG A 52 28.39 -34.28 -17.16
C ARG A 52 28.00 -33.11 -16.25
N ALA A 53 28.95 -32.26 -15.86
CA ALA A 53 28.66 -31.07 -15.07
C ALA A 53 27.69 -30.10 -15.79
N GLN A 54 27.79 -30.00 -17.12
CA GLN A 54 26.83 -29.24 -17.93
C GLN A 54 25.44 -29.88 -17.90
N ILE A 55 25.33 -31.19 -18.07
CA ILE A 55 24.06 -31.93 -17.98
C ILE A 55 23.42 -31.75 -16.60
N ASP A 56 24.19 -31.91 -15.51
CA ASP A 56 23.69 -31.72 -14.14
C ASP A 56 23.16 -30.29 -13.94
N SER A 57 23.87 -29.29 -14.49
CA SER A 57 23.43 -27.89 -14.47
C SER A 57 22.13 -27.69 -15.26
N PHE A 58 22.01 -28.30 -16.44
CA PHE A 58 20.77 -28.26 -17.24
C PHE A 58 19.59 -28.90 -16.52
N GLN A 59 19.79 -30.01 -15.81
CA GLN A 59 18.73 -30.64 -15.01
C GLN A 59 18.25 -29.72 -13.88
N VAL A 60 19.15 -28.98 -13.23
CA VAL A 60 18.79 -27.98 -12.23
C VAL A 60 18.00 -26.84 -12.86
N TYR A 61 18.46 -26.33 -14.02
CA TYR A 61 17.76 -25.27 -14.74
C TYR A 61 16.37 -25.69 -15.22
N SER A 62 16.21 -26.90 -15.75
CA SER A 62 14.91 -27.45 -16.15
C SER A 62 13.93 -27.54 -14.99
N LYS A 63 14.39 -27.98 -13.81
CA LYS A 63 13.59 -27.97 -12.57
C LYS A 63 13.20 -26.55 -12.15
N ASN A 64 14.16 -25.62 -12.20
CA ASN A 64 13.92 -24.21 -11.86
C ASN A 64 12.92 -23.56 -12.82
N LEU A 65 13.04 -23.80 -14.12
CA LEU A 65 12.07 -23.35 -15.12
C LEU A 65 10.66 -23.86 -14.81
N GLY A 66 10.51 -25.15 -14.54
CA GLY A 66 9.21 -25.73 -14.20
C GLY A 66 8.58 -25.11 -12.95
N GLU A 67 9.38 -24.78 -11.94
CA GLU A 67 8.90 -24.12 -10.73
C GLU A 67 8.52 -22.66 -10.98
N VAL A 68 9.40 -21.89 -11.60
CA VAL A 68 9.16 -20.47 -11.88
C VAL A 68 7.96 -20.31 -12.82
N SER A 69 7.79 -21.17 -13.83
CA SER A 69 6.61 -21.13 -14.73
C SER A 69 5.33 -21.34 -13.94
N ARG A 70 5.28 -22.35 -13.05
CA ARG A 70 4.11 -22.60 -12.20
C ARG A 70 3.78 -21.40 -11.33
N VAL A 71 4.79 -20.79 -10.71
CA VAL A 71 4.57 -19.64 -9.83
C VAL A 71 4.11 -18.41 -10.61
N LEU A 72 4.69 -18.15 -11.78
CA LEU A 72 4.26 -17.06 -12.64
C LEU A 72 2.85 -17.28 -13.20
N GLU A 73 2.48 -18.50 -13.56
CA GLU A 73 1.11 -18.85 -13.97
C GLU A 73 0.12 -18.57 -12.85
N LEU A 74 0.42 -19.03 -11.63
CA LEU A 74 -0.42 -18.79 -10.47
C LEU A 74 -0.52 -17.31 -10.14
N SER A 75 0.59 -16.58 -10.22
CA SER A 75 0.64 -15.14 -10.00
C SER A 75 -0.20 -14.39 -11.04
N ASN A 76 -0.06 -14.72 -12.32
CA ASN A 76 -0.86 -14.13 -13.40
C ASN A 76 -2.37 -14.41 -13.19
N ASN A 77 -2.73 -15.64 -12.82
CA ASN A 77 -4.11 -15.99 -12.49
C ASN A 77 -4.66 -15.19 -11.30
N VAL A 78 -3.84 -14.95 -10.26
CA VAL A 78 -4.21 -14.10 -9.12
C VAL A 78 -4.46 -12.65 -9.57
N LEU A 79 -3.57 -12.07 -10.41
CA LEU A 79 -3.73 -10.71 -10.91
C LEU A 79 -4.96 -10.55 -11.82
N ILE A 80 -5.26 -11.53 -12.67
CA ILE A 80 -6.47 -11.54 -13.51
C ILE A 80 -7.73 -11.58 -12.65
N LYS A 81 -7.75 -12.44 -11.62
CA LYS A 81 -8.88 -12.53 -10.68
C LYS A 81 -9.05 -11.23 -9.90
N ALA A 82 -7.97 -10.65 -9.39
CA ALA A 82 -8.01 -9.36 -8.71
C ALA A 82 -8.55 -8.25 -9.64
N SER A 83 -8.09 -8.17 -10.89
CA SER A 83 -8.60 -7.21 -11.88
C SER A 83 -10.09 -7.40 -12.18
N THR A 84 -10.55 -8.64 -12.24
CA THR A 84 -11.98 -8.95 -12.39
C THR A 84 -12.78 -8.43 -11.20
N ARG A 85 -12.27 -8.61 -9.97
CA ARG A 85 -12.91 -8.10 -8.75
C ARG A 85 -12.93 -6.58 -8.68
N ILE A 86 -11.86 -5.90 -9.09
CA ILE A 86 -11.84 -4.45 -9.23
C ILE A 86 -12.92 -3.98 -10.21
N THR A 87 -13.08 -4.69 -11.33
CA THR A 87 -14.13 -4.38 -12.33
C THR A 87 -15.53 -4.50 -11.72
N SER A 88 -15.79 -5.54 -10.92
CA SER A 88 -17.07 -5.70 -10.21
C SER A 88 -17.33 -4.55 -9.24
N VAL A 89 -16.33 -4.12 -8.47
CA VAL A 89 -16.48 -2.98 -7.56
C VAL A 89 -16.76 -1.69 -8.32
N LYS A 90 -16.06 -1.44 -9.44
CA LYS A 90 -16.33 -0.29 -10.30
C LYS A 90 -17.76 -0.27 -10.83
N GLN A 91 -18.31 -1.43 -11.22
CA GLN A 91 -19.70 -1.54 -11.65
C GLN A 91 -20.66 -1.17 -10.52
N LEU A 92 -20.45 -1.70 -9.31
CA LEU A 92 -21.25 -1.39 -8.13
C LEU A 92 -21.22 0.10 -7.80
N LEU A 93 -20.02 0.71 -7.77
CA LEU A 93 -19.86 2.14 -7.48
C LEU A 93 -20.49 3.02 -8.55
N THR A 94 -20.36 2.66 -9.83
CA THR A 94 -20.99 3.39 -10.95
C THR A 94 -22.52 3.36 -10.84
N GLN A 95 -23.10 2.22 -10.43
CA GLN A 95 -24.53 2.11 -10.17
C GLN A 95 -24.97 3.04 -9.05
N VAL A 96 -24.24 3.07 -7.93
CA VAL A 96 -24.53 3.99 -6.82
C VAL A 96 -24.36 5.45 -7.23
N ALA A 97 -23.34 5.75 -8.03
CA ALA A 97 -23.04 7.09 -8.51
C ALA A 97 -24.14 7.70 -9.39
N SER A 98 -25.04 6.88 -9.96
CA SER A 98 -26.22 7.35 -10.70
C SER A 98 -27.22 8.14 -9.84
N GLY A 99 -27.06 8.15 -8.51
CA GLY A 99 -27.88 8.93 -7.57
C GLY A 99 -29.23 8.29 -7.21
N THR A 100 -29.58 7.16 -7.82
CA THR A 100 -30.86 6.46 -7.59
C THR A 100 -30.87 5.58 -6.33
N TYR A 101 -29.71 5.33 -5.72
CA TYR A 101 -29.55 4.45 -4.56
C TYR A 101 -29.76 5.20 -3.25
N GLY A 102 -30.77 4.79 -2.49
CA GLY A 102 -31.00 5.24 -1.11
C GLY A 102 -30.00 4.65 -0.10
N PRO A 103 -29.99 5.13 1.15
CA PRO A 103 -28.99 4.74 2.16
C PRO A 103 -28.91 3.22 2.40
N VAL A 104 -30.05 2.54 2.50
CA VAL A 104 -30.10 1.08 2.70
C VAL A 104 -29.43 0.33 1.54
N ALA A 105 -29.70 0.73 0.30
CA ALA A 105 -29.11 0.11 -0.87
C ALA A 105 -27.58 0.34 -0.94
N ARG A 106 -27.10 1.53 -0.51
CA ARG A 106 -25.66 1.81 -0.42
C ARG A 106 -24.97 0.94 0.63
N ALA A 107 -25.59 0.75 1.78
CA ALA A 107 -25.07 -0.15 2.82
C ALA A 107 -24.95 -1.60 2.32
N THR A 108 -25.95 -2.12 1.59
CA THR A 108 -25.86 -3.45 0.96
C THR A 108 -24.73 -3.53 -0.07
N VAL A 109 -24.46 -2.46 -0.82
CA VAL A 109 -23.30 -2.42 -1.73
C VAL A 109 -21.99 -2.40 -0.94
N ALA A 110 -21.93 -1.70 0.21
CA ALA A 110 -20.77 -1.72 1.09
C ALA A 110 -20.43 -3.16 1.55
N GLU A 111 -21.43 -3.93 1.98
CA GLU A 111 -21.25 -5.35 2.35
C GLU A 111 -20.71 -6.20 1.19
N GLN A 112 -21.16 -5.96 -0.04
CA GLN A 112 -20.62 -6.64 -1.23
C GLN A 112 -19.16 -6.27 -1.49
N ILE A 113 -18.79 -5.00 -1.32
CA ILE A 113 -17.38 -4.57 -1.45
C ILE A 113 -16.53 -5.18 -0.34
N ASP A 114 -17.05 -5.31 0.88
CA ASP A 114 -16.36 -5.97 1.99
C ASP A 114 -16.09 -7.45 1.69
N ALA A 115 -17.08 -8.18 1.13
CA ALA A 115 -16.88 -9.55 0.68
C ALA A 115 -15.83 -9.66 -0.44
N ILE A 116 -15.81 -8.71 -1.38
CA ILE A 116 -14.78 -8.64 -2.42
C ILE A 116 -13.40 -8.35 -1.83
N LEU A 117 -13.31 -7.47 -0.82
CA LEU A 117 -12.07 -7.15 -0.12
C LEU A 117 -11.46 -8.40 0.54
N GLU A 118 -12.27 -9.21 1.21
CA GLU A 118 -11.86 -10.49 1.79
C GLU A 118 -11.35 -11.48 0.72
N GLU A 119 -12.06 -11.57 -0.41
CA GLU A 119 -11.66 -12.44 -1.51
C GLU A 119 -10.32 -11.99 -2.12
N VAL A 120 -10.15 -10.69 -2.37
CA VAL A 120 -8.91 -10.13 -2.91
C VAL A 120 -7.75 -10.32 -1.92
N LEU A 121 -7.98 -10.18 -0.61
CA LEU A 121 -6.96 -10.45 0.40
C LEU A 121 -6.54 -11.93 0.41
N SER A 122 -7.50 -12.84 0.26
CA SER A 122 -7.23 -14.28 0.12
C SER A 122 -6.42 -14.58 -1.13
N LEU A 123 -6.79 -14.00 -2.27
CA LEU A 123 -6.04 -14.11 -3.52
C LEU A 123 -4.61 -13.58 -3.38
N ALA A 124 -4.44 -12.43 -2.74
CA ALA A 124 -3.13 -11.80 -2.55
C ALA A 124 -2.20 -12.62 -1.63
N ASN A 125 -2.77 -13.47 -0.77
CA ASN A 125 -2.06 -14.39 0.12
C ASN A 125 -1.98 -15.82 -0.43
N THR A 126 -2.09 -16.01 -1.76
CA THR A 126 -1.96 -17.33 -2.40
C THR A 126 -0.56 -17.93 -2.21
N LYS A 127 -0.52 -19.26 -2.00
CA LYS A 127 0.71 -20.05 -1.81
C LYS A 127 0.99 -20.99 -2.98
N SER A 128 2.28 -21.20 -3.25
CA SER A 128 2.83 -22.32 -4.03
C SER A 128 3.91 -23.03 -3.23
N LEU A 129 3.86 -24.36 -3.13
CA LEU A 129 4.84 -25.18 -2.39
C LEU A 129 5.19 -24.66 -0.98
N GLY A 130 4.18 -24.16 -0.25
CA GLY A 130 4.35 -23.63 1.11
C GLY A 130 4.90 -22.19 1.20
N ARG A 131 5.19 -21.54 0.06
CA ARG A 131 5.65 -20.15 -0.01
C ARG A 131 4.57 -19.23 -0.59
N TYR A 132 4.49 -18.00 -0.09
CA TYR A 132 3.58 -16.99 -0.63
C TYR A 132 4.13 -16.38 -1.92
N ILE A 133 3.33 -16.41 -2.99
CA ILE A 133 3.80 -16.05 -4.34
C ILE A 133 4.00 -14.55 -4.55
N LEU A 134 3.36 -13.73 -3.71
CA LEU A 134 3.43 -12.26 -3.72
C LEU A 134 4.29 -11.71 -2.56
N GLY A 135 5.07 -12.56 -1.89
CA GLY A 135 5.91 -12.17 -0.75
C GLY A 135 7.34 -11.74 -1.08
N GLY A 136 7.73 -11.74 -2.36
CA GLY A 136 9.12 -11.50 -2.76
C GLY A 136 10.07 -12.51 -2.08
N THR A 137 11.24 -12.05 -1.64
CA THR A 137 12.19 -12.88 -0.86
C THR A 137 11.70 -13.28 0.54
N SER A 138 10.73 -12.55 1.12
CA SER A 138 10.09 -12.87 2.41
C SER A 138 8.81 -13.67 2.21
N SER A 139 8.97 -14.93 1.79
CA SER A 139 7.86 -15.75 1.31
C SER A 139 7.30 -16.75 2.33
N SER A 140 7.81 -16.78 3.56
CA SER A 140 7.42 -17.76 4.59
C SER A 140 6.23 -17.33 5.44
N ALA A 141 5.97 -16.03 5.53
CA ALA A 141 4.84 -15.43 6.24
C ALA A 141 3.86 -14.78 5.25
N ALA A 142 2.61 -14.58 5.67
CA ALA A 142 1.60 -13.95 4.84
C ALA A 142 2.03 -12.52 4.47
N PRO A 143 2.15 -12.18 3.18
CA PRO A 143 2.62 -10.87 2.78
C PRO A 143 1.59 -9.77 3.00
N PHE A 144 0.30 -10.06 3.02
CA PHE A 144 -0.75 -9.07 3.30
C PHE A 144 -1.46 -9.39 4.60
N VAL A 145 -1.31 -8.51 5.59
CA VAL A 145 -1.88 -8.67 6.93
C VAL A 145 -2.98 -7.65 7.14
N ALA A 146 -4.21 -8.13 7.37
CA ALA A 146 -5.34 -7.25 7.65
C ALA A 146 -5.35 -6.81 9.12
N ARG A 147 -5.52 -5.51 9.34
CA ARG A 147 -5.99 -4.95 10.61
C ARG A 147 -7.51 -4.90 10.58
N ARG A 148 -8.14 -5.26 11.70
CA ARG A 148 -9.60 -5.33 11.82
C ARG A 148 -10.10 -4.54 13.01
N SER A 149 -11.26 -3.92 12.87
CA SER A 149 -12.09 -3.40 13.96
C SER A 149 -13.50 -3.92 13.77
N ASP A 150 -14.13 -4.40 14.86
CA ASP A 150 -15.51 -4.91 14.85
C ASP A 150 -15.80 -5.97 13.77
N GLY A 151 -14.78 -6.75 13.41
CA GLY A 151 -14.85 -7.80 12.39
C GLY A 151 -14.52 -7.36 10.97
N SER A 152 -14.63 -6.06 10.65
CA SER A 152 -14.33 -5.51 9.32
C SER A 152 -12.85 -5.14 9.15
N ILE A 153 -12.32 -5.29 7.94
CA ILE A 153 -10.94 -4.91 7.61
C ILE A 153 -10.83 -3.38 7.56
N THR A 154 -9.97 -2.79 8.39
CA THR A 154 -9.74 -1.33 8.43
C THR A 154 -8.45 -0.90 7.73
N ALA A 155 -7.49 -1.80 7.60
CA ALA A 155 -6.28 -1.60 6.81
C ALA A 155 -5.68 -2.94 6.40
N VAL A 156 -4.83 -2.93 5.36
CA VAL A 156 -4.03 -4.09 4.97
C VAL A 156 -2.57 -3.63 4.83
N ASP A 157 -1.69 -4.25 5.61
CA ASP A 157 -0.27 -3.93 5.63
C ASP A 157 0.52 -4.98 4.86
N TYR A 158 1.41 -4.53 3.98
CA TYR A 158 2.34 -5.42 3.28
C TYR A 158 3.56 -5.71 4.15
N GLN A 159 3.79 -6.99 4.45
CA GLN A 159 4.91 -7.52 5.23
C GLN A 159 5.84 -8.43 4.42
N GLY A 160 5.62 -8.51 3.10
CA GLY A 160 6.55 -9.17 2.19
C GLY A 160 7.82 -8.34 1.94
N SER A 161 8.76 -8.91 1.21
CA SER A 161 9.96 -8.20 0.79
C SER A 161 9.67 -7.29 -0.39
N GLN A 162 10.37 -6.16 -0.46
CA GLN A 162 10.37 -5.31 -1.66
C GLN A 162 11.20 -5.92 -2.80
N ASP A 163 12.10 -6.86 -2.47
CA ASP A 163 12.94 -7.55 -3.44
C ASP A 163 12.24 -8.78 -4.01
N GLU A 164 12.24 -8.88 -5.34
CA GLU A 164 11.81 -10.07 -6.06
C GLU A 164 12.78 -11.24 -5.79
N LEU A 165 12.27 -12.47 -5.67
CA LEU A 165 13.15 -13.65 -5.57
C LEU A 165 13.61 -14.05 -6.97
N LEU A 166 14.90 -13.92 -7.27
CA LEU A 166 15.49 -14.35 -8.52
C LEU A 166 15.89 -15.84 -8.47
N VAL A 167 15.63 -16.56 -9.55
CA VAL A 167 15.96 -17.98 -9.71
C VAL A 167 16.75 -18.18 -11.01
N PRO A 168 17.92 -18.82 -10.97
CA PRO A 168 18.71 -19.08 -12.16
C PRO A 168 18.05 -20.17 -13.01
N VAL A 169 17.81 -19.86 -14.29
CA VAL A 169 17.12 -20.77 -15.24
C VAL A 169 17.95 -21.12 -16.46
N ALA A 170 19.09 -20.44 -16.66
CA ALA A 170 20.11 -20.80 -17.63
C ALA A 170 21.44 -20.14 -17.22
N PRO A 171 22.57 -20.48 -17.86
CA PRO A 171 23.85 -19.83 -17.56
C PRO A 171 23.77 -18.31 -17.75
N GLY A 172 23.92 -17.56 -16.65
CA GLY A 172 23.87 -16.09 -16.67
C GLY A 172 22.47 -15.49 -16.85
N VAL A 173 21.40 -16.30 -16.76
CA VAL A 173 20.02 -15.85 -16.90
C VAL A 173 19.22 -16.24 -15.66
N GLU A 174 18.62 -15.24 -15.02
CA GLU A 174 17.76 -15.39 -13.86
C GLU A 174 16.37 -14.83 -14.17
N TYR A 175 15.35 -15.47 -13.62
CA TYR A 175 13.96 -15.02 -13.71
C TYR A 175 13.37 -14.83 -12.33
N VAL A 176 12.34 -14.01 -12.26
CA VAL A 176 11.60 -13.73 -11.03
C VAL A 176 10.73 -14.93 -10.68
N GLY A 177 11.11 -15.63 -9.61
CA GLY A 177 10.37 -16.75 -9.04
C GLY A 177 9.25 -16.32 -8.10
N LEU A 178 9.38 -15.20 -7.38
CA LEU A 178 8.31 -14.66 -6.52
C LEU A 178 8.21 -13.15 -6.71
N LEU A 179 6.99 -12.67 -6.98
CA LEU A 179 6.72 -11.25 -7.23
C LEU A 179 6.61 -10.47 -5.91
N THR A 180 6.92 -9.18 -5.98
CA THR A 180 6.63 -8.22 -4.91
C THR A 180 5.18 -7.78 -5.01
N GLY A 181 4.31 -8.29 -4.13
CA GLY A 181 2.88 -8.01 -4.10
C GLY A 181 2.53 -6.54 -3.95
N ASP A 182 3.33 -5.79 -3.18
CA ASP A 182 3.18 -4.35 -3.01
C ASP A 182 3.23 -3.62 -4.36
N SER A 183 4.26 -3.88 -5.16
CA SER A 183 4.38 -3.33 -6.52
C SER A 183 3.30 -3.84 -7.49
N ALA A 184 2.60 -4.93 -7.15
CA ALA A 184 1.56 -5.51 -8.00
C ALA A 184 0.19 -4.86 -7.78
N PHE A 185 -0.05 -4.29 -6.59
CA PHE A 185 -1.33 -3.70 -6.20
C PHE A 185 -1.26 -2.22 -5.84
N ARG A 186 -0.10 -1.58 -5.96
CA ARG A 186 0.13 -0.20 -5.55
C ARG A 186 0.68 0.67 -6.68
N GLN A 187 0.19 1.91 -6.74
CA GLN A 187 0.76 2.96 -7.59
C GLN A 187 1.95 3.67 -6.89
N GLU A 188 2.96 4.04 -7.67
CA GLU A 188 4.20 4.66 -7.16
C GLU A 188 4.50 6.04 -7.78
N ASP A 189 3.46 6.82 -8.08
CA ASP A 189 3.58 8.15 -8.69
C ASP A 189 3.07 9.24 -7.73
N ARG A 190 3.67 9.33 -6.54
CA ARG A 190 3.21 10.24 -5.48
C ARG A 190 3.09 11.68 -5.98
N GLN A 191 1.90 12.24 -5.80
CA GLN A 191 1.62 13.66 -6.02
C GLN A 191 1.48 14.42 -4.69
N ALA A 192 1.44 15.75 -4.77
CA ALA A 192 1.17 16.59 -3.60
C ALA A 192 -0.22 16.26 -3.01
N PRO A 193 -0.37 16.25 -1.67
CA PRO A 193 -1.68 16.09 -1.04
C PRO A 193 -2.64 17.19 -1.50
N VAL A 194 -3.91 16.83 -1.71
CA VAL A 194 -4.99 17.77 -2.01
C VAL A 194 -6.02 17.72 -0.89
N PHE A 195 -6.26 18.86 -0.29
CA PHE A 195 -7.23 19.08 0.80
C PHE A 195 -8.56 19.51 0.17
N MET A 196 -9.65 18.82 0.52
CA MET A 196 -10.95 18.96 -0.16
C MET A 196 -12.09 19.31 0.82
N GLY A 197 -11.72 19.76 2.01
CA GLY A 197 -12.62 20.21 3.06
C GLY A 197 -12.67 21.72 3.12
N ALA A 198 -13.05 22.21 4.29
CA ALA A 198 -13.30 23.62 4.48
C ALA A 198 -12.70 24.14 5.79
N THR A 199 -11.78 23.38 6.41
CA THR A 199 -11.09 23.82 7.63
C THR A 199 -10.06 24.91 7.33
N GLY A 200 -9.58 24.98 6.08
CA GLY A 200 -8.51 25.87 5.63
C GLY A 200 -7.12 25.21 5.65
N ALA A 201 -7.05 23.92 6.02
CA ALA A 201 -5.82 23.15 5.97
C ALA A 201 -5.28 23.05 4.53
N MET A 202 -3.96 23.25 4.39
CA MET A 202 -3.26 23.14 3.12
C MET A 202 -2.05 22.20 3.22
N PRO A 203 -1.44 21.78 2.09
CA PRO A 203 -0.23 20.96 2.13
C PRO A 203 0.92 21.71 2.81
N GLY A 204 1.53 21.09 3.82
CA GLY A 204 2.71 21.66 4.48
C GLY A 204 3.95 21.67 3.58
N THR A 205 4.99 22.38 4.01
CA THR A 205 6.22 22.55 3.23
C THR A 205 7.04 21.27 3.06
N ALA A 206 6.87 20.29 3.95
CA ALA A 206 7.58 19.00 3.90
C ALA A 206 6.77 17.90 3.17
N THR A 207 7.46 16.86 2.70
CA THR A 207 6.83 15.78 1.95
C THR A 207 6.09 14.80 2.87
N SER A 208 4.77 14.82 2.80
CA SER A 208 3.89 13.85 3.48
C SER A 208 4.18 12.42 3.05
N THR A 209 4.14 11.47 3.99
CA THR A 209 4.37 10.03 3.78
C THR A 209 3.08 9.20 3.84
N VAL A 210 1.97 9.79 4.30
CA VAL A 210 0.61 9.23 4.15
C VAL A 210 0.29 8.87 2.71
N ARG A 211 -0.70 7.98 2.51
CA ARG A 211 -0.99 7.37 1.21
C ARG A 211 -2.48 7.24 0.98
N GLY A 212 -2.87 7.22 -0.29
CA GLY A 212 -4.26 7.10 -0.69
C GLY A 212 -5.09 8.27 -0.20
N ASP A 213 -6.27 7.96 0.32
CA ASP A 213 -7.19 8.96 0.86
C ASP A 213 -7.17 8.87 2.40
N VAL A 214 -6.91 9.98 3.06
CA VAL A 214 -6.88 10.12 4.52
C VAL A 214 -7.85 11.21 4.96
N HIS A 215 -8.29 11.19 6.21
CA HIS A 215 -9.18 12.21 6.76
C HIS A 215 -8.47 12.97 7.86
N LEU A 216 -8.17 14.24 7.64
CA LEU A 216 -7.65 15.12 8.68
C LEU A 216 -8.83 15.63 9.52
N THR A 217 -8.89 15.28 10.79
CA THR A 217 -9.88 15.81 11.72
C THR A 217 -9.24 16.87 12.60
N ALA A 218 -9.78 18.09 12.54
CA ALA A 218 -9.45 19.19 13.43
C ALA A 218 -10.55 19.35 14.49
N THR A 219 -10.19 19.30 15.76
CA THR A 219 -11.12 19.48 16.89
C THR A 219 -10.68 20.63 17.78
N HIS A 220 -11.65 21.31 18.40
CA HIS A 220 -11.39 22.37 19.36
C HIS A 220 -10.98 21.78 20.70
N THR A 221 -10.26 22.55 21.50
CA THR A 221 -9.91 22.18 22.88
C THR A 221 -10.11 23.35 23.83
N LEU A 222 -9.68 24.55 23.46
CA LEU A 222 -9.78 25.71 24.34
C LEU A 222 -9.86 27.01 23.54
N THR A 223 -10.78 27.88 23.94
CA THR A 223 -10.84 29.27 23.50
C THR A 223 -10.17 30.15 24.55
N SER A 224 -9.20 30.95 24.12
CA SER A 224 -8.55 31.96 24.94
C SER A 224 -8.97 33.36 24.51
N TYR A 225 -9.10 34.25 25.48
CA TYR A 225 -9.55 35.62 25.28
C TYR A 225 -8.40 36.57 25.61
N SER A 226 -8.20 37.61 24.79
CA SER A 226 -7.25 38.65 25.15
C SER A 226 -7.70 39.37 26.44
N GLY A 227 -6.73 39.68 27.30
CA GLY A 227 -7.01 40.28 28.61
C GLY A 227 -7.62 41.68 28.50
N GLY A 228 -8.45 42.04 29.48
CA GLY A 228 -9.01 43.38 29.62
C GLY A 228 -10.43 43.59 29.06
N SER A 229 -11.00 42.61 28.36
CA SER A 229 -12.38 42.67 27.84
C SER A 229 -13.46 42.29 28.87
N GLY A 230 -13.09 41.50 29.88
CA GLY A 230 -14.04 40.89 30.82
C GLY A 230 -14.82 39.71 30.24
N LEU A 231 -14.54 39.31 29.00
CA LEU A 231 -15.10 38.12 28.38
C LEU A 231 -14.35 36.87 28.82
N ALA A 232 -15.08 35.76 28.95
CA ALA A 232 -14.52 34.44 29.20
C ALA A 232 -15.22 33.39 28.34
N ALA A 233 -14.69 32.16 28.38
CA ALA A 233 -15.32 31.01 27.73
C ALA A 233 -16.70 30.74 28.34
N GLY A 234 -17.69 30.51 27.49
CA GLY A 234 -19.01 30.06 27.90
C GLY A 234 -18.98 28.67 28.54
N THR A 235 -20.05 28.30 29.25
CA THR A 235 -20.15 26.97 29.87
C THR A 235 -20.08 25.82 28.86
N SER A 236 -20.49 26.06 27.60
CA SER A 236 -20.45 25.09 26.51
C SER A 236 -19.17 25.15 25.67
N SER A 237 -18.27 26.11 25.90
CA SER A 237 -17.11 26.33 25.02
C SER A 237 -16.23 25.10 24.79
N ALA A 238 -15.99 24.30 25.83
CA ALA A 238 -15.06 23.17 25.75
C ALA A 238 -15.47 22.07 24.74
N GLY A 239 -16.75 22.00 24.37
CA GLY A 239 -17.25 21.03 23.40
C GLY A 239 -18.17 21.61 22.31
N GLY A 240 -18.56 22.87 22.44
CA GLY A 240 -19.45 23.57 21.51
C GLY A 240 -18.75 24.59 20.61
N ASP A 241 -17.55 25.04 20.97
CA ASP A 241 -16.80 25.96 20.13
C ASP A 241 -16.21 25.22 18.92
N THR A 242 -16.25 25.87 17.76
CA THR A 242 -15.75 25.31 16.50
C THR A 242 -14.68 26.18 15.84
N ILE A 243 -14.27 27.27 16.49
CA ILE A 243 -13.20 28.17 16.05
C ILE A 243 -11.81 27.57 16.24
N LEU A 244 -10.85 27.87 15.38
CA LEU A 244 -9.43 27.53 15.54
C LEU A 244 -8.58 28.70 15.08
N GLY A 245 -7.40 28.90 15.64
CA GLY A 245 -6.56 30.03 15.28
C GLY A 245 -7.15 31.34 15.82
N ALA A 246 -6.74 32.46 15.23
CA ALA A 246 -7.13 33.78 15.69
C ALA A 246 -8.45 34.23 15.02
N HIS A 247 -9.40 34.66 15.83
CA HIS A 247 -10.66 35.25 15.41
C HIS A 247 -10.89 36.58 16.13
N VAL A 248 -11.79 37.41 15.61
CA VAL A 248 -12.14 38.71 16.18
C VAL A 248 -13.60 38.72 16.63
N LEU A 249 -13.81 38.98 17.92
CA LEU A 249 -15.12 39.37 18.44
C LEU A 249 -15.20 40.90 18.46
N THR A 250 -16.23 41.46 17.85
CA THR A 250 -16.51 42.90 17.89
C THR A 250 -17.70 43.14 18.81
N ILE A 251 -17.51 43.96 19.85
CA ILE A 251 -18.59 44.44 20.72
C ILE A 251 -18.91 45.89 20.39
N ILE A 252 -20.20 46.19 20.21
CA ILE A 252 -20.73 47.54 20.00
C ILE A 252 -21.73 47.85 21.12
N VAL A 253 -21.53 48.99 21.78
CA VAL A 253 -22.40 49.45 22.88
C VAL A 253 -23.21 50.64 22.37
N ALA A 254 -24.45 50.40 21.94
CA ALA A 254 -25.35 51.44 21.46
C ALA A 254 -26.37 51.87 22.52
N ARG A 255 -26.97 53.05 22.35
CA ARG A 255 -28.06 53.52 23.22
C ARG A 255 -29.31 52.65 23.02
N GLY A 256 -29.42 51.58 23.80
CA GLY A 256 -30.60 50.73 23.88
C GLY A 256 -30.35 49.25 23.59
N GLU A 257 -29.21 48.87 23.01
CA GLU A 257 -28.90 47.48 22.66
C GLU A 257 -27.38 47.27 22.52
N ASN A 258 -26.84 46.29 23.25
CA ASN A 258 -25.45 45.86 23.09
C ASN A 258 -25.42 44.70 22.09
N THR A 259 -24.44 44.71 21.18
CA THR A 259 -24.28 43.63 20.21
C THR A 259 -22.86 43.08 20.19
N ILE A 260 -22.75 41.79 19.94
CA ILE A 260 -21.50 41.06 19.75
C ILE A 260 -21.56 40.28 18.44
N ARG A 261 -20.46 40.22 17.70
CA ARG A 261 -20.36 39.41 16.47
C ARG A 261 -18.97 38.81 16.32
N LEU A 262 -18.91 37.65 15.66
CA LEU A 262 -17.69 36.92 15.35
C LEU A 262 -17.30 37.16 13.88
N ASP A 263 -16.08 37.64 13.63
CA ASP A 263 -15.47 37.88 12.31
C ASP A 263 -16.38 38.63 11.31
N GLY A 264 -17.14 39.60 11.83
CA GLY A 264 -18.06 40.39 11.01
C GLY A 264 -19.35 39.65 10.60
N GLY A 265 -19.65 38.51 11.21
CA GLY A 265 -20.92 37.79 11.08
C GLY A 265 -22.12 38.55 11.65
N GLU A 266 -23.26 37.85 11.72
CA GLU A 266 -24.52 38.44 12.19
C GLU A 266 -24.42 38.89 13.65
N PRO A 267 -24.78 40.15 13.98
CA PRO A 267 -24.77 40.63 15.35
C PRO A 267 -25.78 39.90 16.24
N VAL A 268 -25.32 39.47 17.41
CA VAL A 268 -26.13 38.87 18.48
C VAL A 268 -26.27 39.90 19.60
N THR A 269 -27.49 40.05 20.11
CA THR A 269 -27.81 41.03 21.14
C THR A 269 -27.62 40.42 22.54
N PHE A 270 -27.13 41.20 23.51
CA PHE A 270 -26.81 40.69 24.85
C PHE A 270 -27.05 41.73 25.95
N GLN A 271 -27.21 41.27 27.19
CA GLN A 271 -27.46 42.10 28.38
C GLN A 271 -26.27 42.18 29.36
N GLY A 272 -25.29 41.29 29.23
CA GLY A 272 -24.08 41.25 30.07
C GLY A 272 -24.23 40.32 31.28
N THR A 273 -25.22 39.44 31.26
CA THR A 273 -25.49 38.44 32.32
C THR A 273 -25.43 37.01 31.79
N GLU A 274 -25.20 36.84 30.49
CA GLU A 274 -25.19 35.55 29.82
C GLU A 274 -23.93 34.77 30.20
N GLN A 275 -24.11 33.54 30.68
CA GLN A 275 -23.01 32.61 30.98
C GLN A 275 -22.53 31.84 29.75
N ASP A 276 -23.33 31.82 28.68
CA ASP A 276 -23.13 30.91 27.55
C ASP A 276 -23.80 31.44 26.26
N LEU A 277 -23.49 32.69 25.90
CA LEU A 277 -24.04 33.29 24.68
C LEU A 277 -23.36 32.67 23.45
N GLN A 278 -24.14 32.01 22.61
CA GLN A 278 -23.65 31.50 21.32
C GLN A 278 -23.56 32.63 20.30
N VAL A 279 -22.37 32.82 19.70
CA VAL A 279 -22.12 33.75 18.61
C VAL A 279 -21.62 32.95 17.41
N THR A 280 -22.27 33.15 16.26
CA THR A 280 -21.96 32.41 15.03
C THR A 280 -21.33 33.34 14.01
N GLY A 281 -20.18 32.93 13.47
CA GLY A 281 -19.45 33.66 12.44
C GLY A 281 -19.98 33.39 11.02
N PRO A 282 -19.50 34.13 10.02
CA PRO A 282 -20.02 34.09 8.65
C PRO A 282 -19.83 32.73 7.95
N ALA A 283 -18.82 31.94 8.32
CA ALA A 283 -18.64 30.60 7.75
C ALA A 283 -19.32 29.48 8.58
N GLY A 284 -20.10 29.86 9.61
CA GLY A 284 -20.87 28.95 10.46
C GLY A 284 -20.11 28.41 11.68
N GLU A 285 -18.88 28.87 11.89
CA GLU A 285 -18.14 28.68 13.14
C GLU A 285 -18.86 29.30 14.32
N VAL A 286 -18.71 28.70 15.49
CA VAL A 286 -19.45 29.01 16.71
C VAL A 286 -18.46 29.23 17.83
N VAL A 287 -18.73 30.25 18.65
CA VAL A 287 -18.09 30.47 19.94
C VAL A 287 -19.15 30.73 21.00
N HIS A 288 -18.97 30.14 22.18
CA HIS A 288 -19.78 30.40 23.36
C HIS A 288 -19.03 31.37 24.27
N VAL A 289 -19.70 32.43 24.69
CA VAL A 289 -19.07 33.52 25.45
C VAL A 289 -19.79 33.71 26.79
N ASN A 290 -19.02 33.76 27.87
CA ASN A 290 -19.47 34.21 29.18
C ASN A 290 -19.22 35.72 29.31
N LEU A 291 -20.29 36.46 29.60
CA LEU A 291 -20.33 37.91 29.73
C LEU A 291 -20.55 38.40 31.17
N GLU A 292 -20.63 37.52 32.18
CA GLU A 292 -20.91 37.91 33.58
C GLU A 292 -19.87 38.87 34.19
N SER A 293 -18.63 38.83 33.67
CA SER A 293 -17.54 39.70 34.09
C SER A 293 -17.32 40.88 33.13
N TRP A 294 -18.17 41.05 32.12
CA TRP A 294 -18.07 42.14 31.15
C TRP A 294 -18.39 43.48 31.83
N ALA A 295 -17.46 44.43 31.71
CA ALA A 295 -17.52 45.72 32.38
C ALA A 295 -17.68 46.88 31.40
N GLY A 296 -18.50 46.72 30.35
CA GLY A 296 -18.77 47.78 29.37
C GLY A 296 -17.69 47.95 28.30
N PHE A 297 -16.86 46.93 28.06
CA PHE A 297 -15.86 46.96 26.98
C PHE A 297 -16.55 47.11 25.62
N GLU A 298 -16.01 48.00 24.78
CA GLU A 298 -16.44 48.24 23.40
C GLU A 298 -15.21 48.19 22.48
N GLY A 299 -15.37 47.54 21.33
CA GLY A 299 -14.31 47.39 20.33
C GLY A 299 -14.03 45.93 19.96
N ASP A 300 -12.89 45.74 19.31
CA ASP A 300 -12.45 44.44 18.81
C ASP A 300 -11.55 43.73 19.83
N ILE A 301 -11.82 42.45 20.05
CA ILE A 301 -11.01 41.54 20.85
C ILE A 301 -10.63 40.33 20.01
N THR A 302 -9.33 40.06 19.95
CA THR A 302 -8.83 38.78 19.44
C THR A 302 -9.10 37.67 20.44
N ILE A 303 -9.77 36.63 19.98
CA ILE A 303 -9.86 35.34 20.65
C ILE A 303 -9.02 34.34 19.88
N THR A 304 -8.50 33.33 20.56
CA THR A 304 -7.71 32.28 19.92
C THR A 304 -8.23 30.91 20.32
N GLY A 305 -8.72 30.17 19.33
CA GLY A 305 -9.10 28.77 19.45
C GLY A 305 -7.87 27.88 19.28
N THR A 306 -7.62 27.01 20.25
CA THR A 306 -6.62 25.94 20.15
C THR A 306 -7.33 24.61 19.97
N GLY A 307 -6.63 23.65 19.40
CA GLY A 307 -7.24 22.39 19.01
C GLY A 307 -6.30 21.22 18.93
N LYS A 308 -6.76 20.18 18.25
CA LYS A 308 -6.02 18.95 17.99
C LYS A 308 -6.24 18.52 16.54
N LEU A 309 -5.21 17.94 15.95
CA LEU A 309 -5.25 17.32 14.63
C LEU A 309 -5.01 15.81 14.75
N THR A 310 -5.82 15.02 14.06
CA THR A 310 -5.63 13.57 13.89
C THR A 310 -5.93 13.16 12.45
N ILE A 311 -5.26 12.11 11.98
CA ILE A 311 -5.52 11.49 10.66
C ILE A 311 -6.05 10.05 10.75
N ASP A 312 -6.13 9.51 11.97
CA ASP A 312 -6.55 8.13 12.24
C ASP A 312 -7.73 8.05 13.23
N ASN A 313 -8.26 9.21 13.67
CA ASN A 313 -9.30 9.33 14.70
C ASN A 313 -8.99 8.55 15.99
N SER A 314 -7.71 8.29 16.26
CA SER A 314 -7.27 7.66 17.49
C SER A 314 -7.15 8.69 18.62
N ASP A 315 -6.90 8.19 19.83
CA ASP A 315 -6.55 9.03 20.98
C ASP A 315 -5.17 9.70 20.82
N SER A 316 -4.37 9.30 19.83
CA SER A 316 -3.13 9.95 19.47
C SER A 316 -3.40 11.13 18.53
N PHE A 317 -3.05 12.34 18.98
CA PHE A 317 -3.27 13.57 18.24
C PHE A 317 -2.08 14.53 18.33
N THR A 318 -2.03 15.44 17.37
CA THR A 318 -1.08 16.56 17.35
C THR A 318 -1.76 17.79 17.93
N ASN A 319 -1.21 18.37 19.00
CA ASN A 319 -1.75 19.59 19.58
C ASN A 319 -1.57 20.77 18.60
N LEU A 320 -2.67 21.46 18.32
CA LEU A 320 -2.71 22.66 17.51
C LEU A 320 -2.81 23.88 18.44
N THR A 321 -1.67 24.23 19.04
CA THR A 321 -1.52 25.41 19.92
C THR A 321 -0.76 26.55 19.23
N SER A 322 -0.02 26.23 18.17
CA SER A 322 0.64 27.16 17.26
C SER A 322 0.25 26.83 15.83
N PHE A 323 -0.07 27.85 15.04
CA PHE A 323 -0.51 27.73 13.65
C PHE A 323 0.66 28.09 12.74
N THR A 324 1.18 27.11 12.01
CA THR A 324 2.44 27.20 11.25
C THR A 324 2.29 26.55 9.89
N ASP A 325 3.17 26.89 8.96
CA ASP A 325 3.16 26.36 7.58
C ASP A 325 3.52 24.86 7.46
N ASN A 326 3.94 24.20 8.55
CA ASN A 326 4.37 22.80 8.48
C ASN A 326 4.22 22.02 9.80
N VAL A 327 2.98 21.66 10.15
CA VAL A 327 2.66 20.78 11.28
C VAL A 327 2.68 19.31 10.84
N ALA A 328 3.42 18.46 11.58
CA ALA A 328 3.49 17.03 11.33
C ALA A 328 2.38 16.27 12.08
N VAL A 329 1.36 15.80 11.36
CA VAL A 329 0.28 14.96 11.92
C VAL A 329 0.59 13.50 11.65
N THR A 330 0.82 12.71 12.70
CA THR A 330 1.27 11.32 12.57
C THR A 330 0.13 10.34 12.82
N ASP A 331 -0.02 9.37 11.90
CA ASP A 331 -0.88 8.21 12.05
C ASP A 331 -0.23 7.23 13.03
N SER A 332 -0.89 6.97 14.15
CA SER A 332 -0.34 6.16 15.24
C SER A 332 -0.22 4.68 14.89
N GLY A 333 -1.03 4.18 13.95
CA GLY A 333 -1.02 2.78 13.53
C GLY A 333 0.07 2.46 12.51
N THR A 334 0.39 3.41 11.62
CA THR A 334 1.34 3.22 10.50
C THR A 334 2.63 3.99 10.64
N GLY A 335 2.69 4.98 11.54
CA GLY A 335 3.80 5.92 11.67
C GLY A 335 3.95 6.89 10.48
N ARG A 336 2.97 6.92 9.56
CA ARG A 336 2.98 7.83 8.41
C ARG A 336 2.60 9.24 8.85
N ILE A 337 3.15 10.23 8.17
CA ILE A 337 3.02 11.64 8.54
C ILE A 337 2.32 12.38 7.40
N LEU A 338 1.31 13.17 7.74
CA LEU A 338 0.74 14.23 6.91
C LEU A 338 1.29 15.56 7.41
N TYR A 339 2.05 16.26 6.57
CA TYR A 339 2.45 17.63 6.83
C TYR A 339 1.33 18.58 6.37
N VAL A 340 0.91 19.44 7.28
CA VAL A 340 -0.23 20.34 7.10
C VAL A 340 0.23 21.77 7.37
N ASP A 341 -0.02 22.66 6.43
CA ASP A 341 -0.02 24.10 6.69
C ASP A 341 -1.30 24.44 7.45
N THR A 342 -1.13 24.89 8.69
CA THR A 342 -2.23 25.22 9.58
C THR A 342 -2.47 26.71 9.70
N THR A 343 -1.73 27.56 8.99
CA THR A 343 -1.84 29.02 9.12
C THR A 343 -3.25 29.56 8.88
N ASP A 344 -3.98 28.95 7.94
CA ASP A 344 -5.37 29.28 7.60
C ASP A 344 -6.40 28.28 8.18
N VAL A 345 -6.01 27.42 9.14
CA VAL A 345 -6.95 26.50 9.81
C VAL A 345 -7.75 27.28 10.84
N LEU A 346 -8.91 27.78 10.40
CA LEU A 346 -9.75 28.68 11.19
C LEU A 346 -10.95 28.00 11.87
N ARG A 347 -11.18 26.71 11.60
CA ARG A 347 -12.30 26.00 12.24
C ARG A 347 -12.11 24.50 12.33
N THR A 348 -12.83 23.91 13.27
CA THR A 348 -12.95 22.46 13.40
C THR A 348 -13.64 21.84 12.20
N GLY A 349 -13.37 20.57 11.94
CA GLY A 349 -14.02 19.79 10.90
C GLY A 349 -13.18 18.59 10.49
N THR A 350 -13.79 17.71 9.69
CA THR A 350 -13.08 16.61 9.04
C THR A 350 -12.88 16.95 7.57
N GLU A 351 -11.62 16.90 7.15
CA GLU A 351 -11.14 17.26 5.84
C GLU A 351 -10.62 16.02 5.11
N PRO A 352 -11.28 15.61 4.01
CA PRO A 352 -10.73 14.59 3.13
C PRO A 352 -9.44 15.11 2.47
N VAL A 353 -8.37 14.34 2.59
CA VAL A 353 -7.06 14.63 2.00
C VAL A 353 -6.67 13.49 1.08
N ARG A 354 -6.39 13.82 -0.18
CA ARG A 354 -6.04 12.84 -1.21
C ARG A 354 -4.58 12.97 -1.60
N VAL A 355 -3.83 11.88 -1.50
CA VAL A 355 -2.46 11.77 -2.01
C VAL A 355 -2.49 10.92 -3.27
N ALA A 356 -2.81 11.57 -4.39
CA ALA A 356 -2.90 10.89 -5.67
C ALA A 356 -1.59 10.18 -6.03
N GLY A 357 -1.73 9.07 -6.76
CA GLY A 357 -0.59 8.28 -7.21
C GLY A 357 0.05 7.38 -6.15
N THR A 358 -0.53 7.30 -4.95
CA THR A 358 -0.05 6.43 -3.86
C THR A 358 -1.06 5.39 -3.40
N HIS A 359 -2.18 5.28 -4.12
CA HIS A 359 -3.26 4.35 -3.83
C HIS A 359 -2.80 2.90 -3.98
N ASP A 360 -3.22 2.07 -3.03
CA ASP A 360 -3.14 0.61 -3.12
C ASP A 360 -4.55 0.01 -3.20
N LEU A 361 -4.65 -1.19 -3.76
CA LEU A 361 -5.93 -1.88 -3.96
C LEU A 361 -6.76 -1.98 -2.69
N PHE A 362 -6.17 -2.36 -1.57
CA PHE A 362 -6.91 -2.59 -0.33
C PHE A 362 -7.41 -1.27 0.26
N GLY A 363 -6.56 -0.25 0.31
CA GLY A 363 -6.93 1.09 0.76
C GLY A 363 -8.09 1.68 -0.04
N VAL A 364 -8.09 1.50 -1.37
CA VAL A 364 -9.18 2.00 -2.23
C VAL A 364 -10.49 1.24 -1.99
N LEU A 365 -10.44 -0.09 -1.84
CA LEU A 365 -11.62 -0.90 -1.55
C LEU A 365 -12.22 -0.58 -0.18
N ILE A 366 -11.37 -0.41 0.84
CA ILE A 366 -11.77 0.01 2.19
C ILE A 366 -12.43 1.39 2.14
N ASN A 367 -11.78 2.36 1.48
CA ASN A 367 -12.35 3.70 1.35
C ASN A 367 -13.71 3.68 0.63
N ALA A 368 -13.83 2.92 -0.47
CA ALA A 368 -15.09 2.78 -1.20
C ALA A 368 -16.22 2.19 -0.33
N ARG A 369 -15.92 1.14 0.45
CA ARG A 369 -16.87 0.55 1.40
C ARG A 369 -17.30 1.57 2.46
N ASP A 370 -16.34 2.22 3.10
CA ASP A 370 -16.59 3.13 4.22
C ASP A 370 -17.37 4.39 3.77
N LEU A 371 -17.07 4.88 2.57
CA LEU A 371 -17.83 5.96 1.94
C LEU A 371 -19.28 5.56 1.70
N LEU A 372 -19.56 4.31 1.32
CA LEU A 372 -20.94 3.82 1.13
C LEU A 372 -21.69 3.64 2.44
N ALA A 373 -21.01 3.13 3.48
CA ALA A 373 -21.57 3.00 4.84
C ALA A 373 -21.94 4.36 5.42
N ASN A 374 -21.15 5.40 5.10
CA ASN A 374 -21.40 6.79 5.47
C ASN A 374 -21.47 7.04 6.98
N ASP A 375 -20.65 6.34 7.77
CA ASP A 375 -20.59 6.50 9.23
C ASP A 375 -20.28 7.94 9.68
N ARG A 376 -19.70 8.74 8.77
CA ARG A 376 -19.39 10.17 8.96
C ARG A 376 -20.55 11.11 8.66
N ASN A 377 -21.75 10.60 8.34
CA ASN A 377 -22.94 11.39 8.01
C ASN A 377 -22.70 12.46 6.93
N LEU A 378 -21.91 12.13 5.90
CA LEU A 378 -21.66 13.04 4.79
C LEU A 378 -22.95 13.32 4.03
N SER A 379 -23.06 14.55 3.50
CA SER A 379 -24.15 14.90 2.60
C SER A 379 -24.10 14.02 1.34
N THR A 380 -25.26 13.71 0.77
CA THR A 380 -25.34 12.87 -0.45
C THR A 380 -24.46 13.40 -1.57
N GLY A 381 -24.38 14.73 -1.74
CA GLY A 381 -23.51 15.37 -2.74
C GLY A 381 -22.04 15.10 -2.49
N LYS A 382 -21.56 15.30 -1.25
CA LYS A 382 -20.15 15.04 -0.91
C LYS A 382 -19.80 13.56 -0.96
N GLN A 383 -20.73 12.69 -0.55
CA GLN A 383 -20.56 11.24 -0.66
C GLN A 383 -20.37 10.82 -2.13
N LEU A 384 -21.21 11.33 -3.05
CA LEU A 384 -21.09 11.03 -4.48
C LEU A 384 -19.80 11.58 -5.11
N GLU A 385 -19.37 12.78 -4.70
CA GLU A 385 -18.08 13.36 -5.10
C GLU A 385 -16.91 12.45 -4.71
N LEU A 386 -16.85 12.02 -3.45
CA LEU A 386 -15.79 11.15 -2.94
C LEU A 386 -15.82 9.75 -3.58
N LEU A 387 -17.00 9.20 -3.87
CA LEU A 387 -17.12 7.94 -4.61
C LEU A 387 -16.58 8.06 -6.05
N GLY A 388 -16.72 9.23 -6.69
CA GLY A 388 -16.08 9.53 -7.98
C GLY A 388 -14.55 9.50 -7.92
N HIS A 389 -13.97 9.99 -6.82
CA HIS A 389 -12.53 9.88 -6.59
C HIS A 389 -12.09 8.43 -6.34
N ALA A 390 -12.88 7.65 -5.59
CA ALA A 390 -12.61 6.22 -5.39
C ALA A 390 -12.64 5.44 -6.71
N LEU A 391 -13.57 5.74 -7.63
CA LEU A 391 -13.58 5.18 -8.99
C LEU A 391 -12.30 5.48 -9.76
N THR A 392 -11.83 6.73 -9.72
CA THR A 392 -10.57 7.14 -10.37
C THR A 392 -9.36 6.40 -9.78
N ALA A 393 -9.36 6.20 -8.45
CA ALA A 393 -8.31 5.45 -7.77
C ALA A 393 -8.35 3.95 -8.15
N LEU A 394 -9.54 3.34 -8.25
CA LEU A 394 -9.71 1.97 -8.73
C LEU A 394 -9.20 1.79 -10.15
N ASP A 395 -9.46 2.75 -11.05
CA ASP A 395 -8.94 2.74 -12.41
C ASP A 395 -7.41 2.71 -12.42
N SER A 396 -6.80 3.59 -11.62
CA SER A 396 -5.34 3.71 -11.54
C SER A 396 -4.70 2.42 -11.01
N VAL A 397 -5.24 1.85 -9.93
CA VAL A 397 -4.78 0.57 -9.39
C VAL A 397 -5.03 -0.58 -10.36
N GLN A 398 -6.17 -0.60 -11.06
CA GLN A 398 -6.45 -1.64 -12.07
C GLN A 398 -5.40 -1.63 -13.19
N GLN A 399 -4.97 -0.46 -13.64
CA GLN A 399 -3.91 -0.35 -14.66
C GLN A 399 -2.56 -0.91 -14.17
N VAL A 400 -2.22 -0.70 -12.90
CA VAL A 400 -1.03 -1.31 -12.28
C VAL A 400 -1.14 -2.84 -12.32
N VAL A 401 -2.27 -3.39 -11.85
CA VAL A 401 -2.51 -4.84 -11.82
C VAL A 401 -2.44 -5.43 -13.23
N LEU A 402 -3.06 -4.79 -14.22
CA LEU A 402 -3.04 -5.24 -15.61
C LEU A 402 -1.63 -5.21 -16.20
N THR A 403 -0.88 -4.14 -15.98
CA THR A 403 0.50 -4.00 -16.47
C THR A 403 1.40 -5.08 -15.87
N LYS A 404 1.26 -5.34 -14.58
CA LYS A 404 1.99 -6.40 -13.88
C LYS A 404 1.59 -7.79 -14.39
N GLY A 405 0.31 -8.02 -14.67
CA GLY A 405 -0.20 -9.24 -15.30
C GLY A 405 0.37 -9.45 -16.71
N THR A 406 0.40 -8.41 -17.55
CA THR A 406 1.00 -8.47 -18.88
C THR A 406 2.49 -8.79 -18.82
N SER A 407 3.23 -8.18 -17.87
CA SER A 407 4.65 -8.50 -17.66
C SER A 407 4.85 -9.96 -17.22
N ALA A 408 4.03 -10.47 -16.30
CA ALA A 408 4.07 -11.88 -15.91
C ALA A 408 3.76 -12.82 -17.08
N GLY A 409 2.76 -12.50 -17.91
CA GLY A 409 2.42 -13.25 -19.11
C GLY A 409 3.55 -13.28 -20.15
N ALA A 410 4.23 -12.16 -20.37
CA ALA A 410 5.39 -12.11 -21.27
C ALA A 410 6.57 -12.96 -20.75
N ARG A 411 6.82 -12.93 -19.42
CA ARG A 411 7.84 -13.77 -18.78
C ARG A 411 7.51 -15.27 -18.93
N LEU A 412 6.24 -15.66 -18.79
CA LEU A 412 5.80 -17.04 -19.02
C LEU A 412 6.08 -17.53 -20.44
N GLN A 413 5.74 -16.72 -21.45
CA GLN A 413 6.01 -17.07 -22.85
C GLN A 413 7.51 -17.25 -23.12
N ALA A 414 8.35 -16.39 -22.54
CA ALA A 414 9.80 -16.51 -22.65
C ALA A 414 10.32 -17.80 -21.99
N MET A 415 9.72 -18.19 -20.87
CA MET A 415 10.08 -19.43 -20.17
C MET A 415 9.66 -20.69 -20.93
N ASP A 416 8.48 -20.69 -21.55
CA ASP A 416 8.04 -21.81 -22.39
C ASP A 416 8.98 -22.00 -23.59
N ALA A 417 9.41 -20.91 -24.22
CA ALA A 417 10.39 -20.95 -25.30
C ALA A 417 11.75 -21.49 -24.82
N LEU A 418 12.22 -21.06 -23.64
CA LEU A 418 13.45 -21.59 -23.03
C LEU A 418 13.34 -23.08 -22.73
N LYS A 419 12.21 -23.52 -22.16
CA LYS A 419 11.95 -24.93 -21.88
C LYS A 419 11.98 -25.78 -23.15
N GLN A 420 11.30 -25.33 -24.21
CA GLN A 420 11.30 -26.02 -25.50
C GLN A 420 12.72 -26.09 -26.11
N SER A 421 13.51 -25.03 -25.97
CA SER A 421 14.90 -25.02 -26.42
C SER A 421 15.77 -26.03 -25.63
N MET A 422 15.55 -26.16 -24.33
CA MET A 422 16.25 -27.13 -23.48
C MET A 422 15.84 -28.57 -23.83
N GLU A 423 14.55 -28.84 -24.00
CA GLU A 423 14.07 -30.17 -24.42
C GLU A 423 14.66 -30.57 -25.79
N THR A 424 14.80 -29.62 -26.71
CA THR A 424 15.45 -29.87 -28.01
C THR A 424 16.93 -30.22 -27.86
N ILE A 425 17.65 -29.50 -26.97
CA ILE A 425 19.06 -29.78 -26.69
C ILE A 425 19.23 -31.15 -26.03
N GLU A 426 18.41 -31.47 -25.02
CA GLU A 426 18.43 -32.78 -24.34
C GLU A 426 18.20 -33.93 -25.32
N ASN A 427 17.18 -33.81 -26.19
CA ASN A 427 16.88 -34.82 -27.21
C ASN A 427 17.98 -34.96 -28.27
N SER A 428 18.79 -33.92 -28.51
CA SER A 428 19.94 -34.01 -29.43
C SER A 428 21.20 -34.61 -28.78
N ALA A 429 21.25 -34.64 -27.45
CA ALA A 429 22.39 -35.15 -26.68
C ALA A 429 22.23 -36.62 -26.25
N SER A 430 20.99 -37.12 -26.20
CA SER A 430 20.62 -38.53 -26.02
C SER A 430 20.75 -39.31 -27.33
#